data_AF-D3CRL8-F1
#
_entry.id   AF-D3CRL8-F1
#
_cell.length_a   1.000
_cell.length_b   1.000
_cell.length_c   1.000
_cell.angle_alpha   90.00
_cell.angle_beta   90.00
_cell.angle_gamma   90.00
#
_symmetry.space_group_name_H-M   'P 1'
#
loop_
_entity.id
_entity.type
_entity.pdbx_description
1 polymer ?
#
loop_
_entity_poly.entity_id
_entity_poly.type
_entity_poly.pdbx_seq_one_letter_code
_entity_poly.pdbx_strand_id
1 'polypeptide(L)'
;MTAVRTHILDDLTAAQRYLDAAVGLSTELTSVTARSASQVLAQVIPGFRMRGIEQRLSVWDLFVIWHWASMQLTTSPETAMRNRAHGGPVFLPWHRMYLLRLEQQLQRHSDVADAGLPYWDWAVAGGDLTPDQQLNHVLWTDKFLGPPRGSVTTGPLAAHIVRIEERDDGLWSIPPRPIVRAAGTQVGTLPPSSDVRAALNSDHYDRDPWDISVVSHRNLVEGWVNGPRMHNRVHVWVGGDMLPGTSPNDPVFFLNHCNVDRIWESWMTRHGRTYEPGQDVRGAPVGHRIDDDMIALLDRSFMPGQVLDASAWYSYDVLP
;
A
#
# COMPACT_ATOMS: atom_id res chain seq x y z
N MET A 1 7.00 24.03 3.16
CA MET A 1 5.55 23.77 3.33
C MET A 1 5.39 22.27 3.47
N THR A 2 4.38 21.79 4.19
CA THR A 2 4.05 20.36 4.24
C THR A 2 3.35 19.96 2.96
N ALA A 3 3.49 18.71 2.53
CA ALA A 3 2.86 18.24 1.30
C ALA A 3 1.33 18.27 1.40
N VAL A 4 0.65 18.47 0.27
CA VAL A 4 -0.80 18.28 0.16
C VAL A 4 -1.03 17.10 -0.78
N ARG A 5 -1.71 16.06 -0.28
CA ARG A 5 -2.12 14.89 -1.05
C ARG A 5 -3.49 15.16 -1.64
N THR A 6 -3.56 15.18 -2.97
CA THR A 6 -4.74 15.55 -3.74
C THR A 6 -5.28 14.37 -4.53
N HIS A 7 -6.54 14.44 -4.94
CA HIS A 7 -7.11 13.42 -5.80
C HIS A 7 -6.39 13.41 -7.16
N ILE A 8 -6.00 12.23 -7.66
CA ILE A 8 -5.21 12.09 -8.89
C ILE A 8 -5.84 12.74 -10.14
N LEU A 9 -7.16 12.87 -10.17
CA LEU A 9 -7.86 13.47 -11.32
C LEU A 9 -7.98 15.00 -11.23
N ASP A 10 -7.82 15.57 -10.04
CA ASP A 10 -8.11 16.98 -9.77
C ASP A 10 -6.83 17.83 -9.81
N ASP A 11 -5.68 17.23 -9.48
CA ASP A 11 -4.35 17.86 -9.60
C ASP A 11 -3.47 17.12 -10.61
N LEU A 12 -3.53 17.57 -11.87
CA LEU A 12 -2.76 16.97 -12.96
C LEU A 12 -1.23 17.13 -12.78
N THR A 13 -0.78 18.15 -12.05
CA THR A 13 0.65 18.36 -11.79
C THR A 13 1.16 17.33 -10.78
N ALA A 14 0.43 17.11 -9.68
CA ALA A 14 0.76 16.06 -8.72
C ALA A 14 0.66 14.66 -9.36
N ALA A 15 -0.38 14.43 -10.20
CA ALA A 15 -0.54 13.18 -10.93
C ALA A 15 0.65 12.90 -11.85
N GLN A 16 1.02 13.85 -12.72
CA GLN A 16 2.14 13.68 -13.64
C GLN A 16 3.46 13.43 -12.88
N ARG A 17 3.71 14.21 -11.82
CA ARG A 17 4.90 14.04 -10.98
C ARG A 17 5.00 12.64 -10.38
N TYR A 18 3.88 12.12 -9.88
CA TYR A 18 3.82 10.77 -9.34
C TYR A 18 4.09 9.70 -10.40
N LEU A 19 3.49 9.82 -11.58
CA LEU A 19 3.67 8.86 -12.67
C LEU A 19 5.11 8.86 -13.20
N ASP A 20 5.71 10.05 -13.34
CA ASP A 20 7.12 10.19 -13.74
C ASP A 20 8.05 9.58 -12.70
N ALA A 21 7.80 9.84 -11.41
CA ALA A 21 8.58 9.24 -10.33
C ALA A 21 8.43 7.72 -10.27
N ALA A 22 7.23 7.18 -10.51
CA ALA A 22 7.03 5.73 -10.55
C ALA A 22 7.89 5.07 -11.65
N VAL A 23 7.97 5.67 -12.84
CA VAL A 23 8.87 5.19 -13.90
C VAL A 23 10.33 5.40 -13.52
N GLY A 24 10.69 6.61 -13.10
CA GLY A 24 12.05 6.98 -12.73
C GLY A 24 12.64 6.07 -11.65
N LEU A 25 11.92 5.87 -10.54
CA LEU A 25 12.35 5.03 -9.43
C LEU A 25 12.42 3.54 -9.80
N SER A 26 11.62 3.07 -10.77
CA SER A 26 11.71 1.69 -11.30
C SER A 26 12.90 1.46 -12.23
N THR A 27 13.54 2.54 -12.71
CA THR A 27 14.74 2.47 -13.56
C THR A 27 16.01 2.88 -12.81
N GLU A 28 15.87 3.56 -11.68
CA GLU A 28 16.98 4.00 -10.82
C GLU A 28 17.61 2.82 -10.06
N LEU A 29 18.63 2.21 -10.67
CA LEU A 29 19.36 1.08 -10.08
C LEU A 29 20.20 1.51 -8.86
N THR A 30 20.04 0.79 -7.76
CA THR A 30 20.84 0.95 -6.53
C THR A 30 22.11 0.08 -6.57
N SER A 31 22.96 0.17 -5.55
CA SER A 31 24.09 -0.77 -5.38
C SER A 31 23.66 -2.16 -4.89
N VAL A 32 22.40 -2.32 -4.47
CA VAL A 32 21.85 -3.60 -3.99
C VAL A 32 21.59 -4.50 -5.20
N THR A 33 22.03 -5.75 -5.11
CA THR A 33 21.72 -6.82 -6.06
C THR A 33 20.77 -7.84 -5.46
N ALA A 34 20.12 -8.65 -6.32
CA ALA A 34 19.27 -9.77 -5.90
C ALA A 34 19.98 -10.69 -4.89
N ARG A 35 21.24 -11.06 -5.14
CA ARG A 35 22.06 -11.82 -4.20
C ARG A 35 22.26 -11.11 -2.86
N SER A 36 22.63 -9.84 -2.86
CA SER A 36 22.87 -9.11 -1.60
C SER A 36 21.58 -8.95 -0.79
N ALA A 37 20.45 -8.66 -1.43
CA ALA A 37 19.13 -8.63 -0.78
C ALA A 37 18.76 -10.00 -0.20
N SER A 38 18.99 -11.08 -0.98
CA SER A 38 18.82 -12.47 -0.55
C SER A 38 19.59 -12.76 0.75
N GLN A 39 20.85 -12.36 0.81
CA GLN A 39 21.74 -12.60 1.95
C GLN A 39 21.31 -11.85 3.21
N VAL A 40 20.87 -10.59 3.08
CA VAL A 40 20.41 -9.78 4.21
C VAL A 40 19.10 -10.34 4.75
N LEU A 41 18.11 -10.57 3.88
CA LEU A 41 16.79 -11.02 4.30
C LEU A 41 16.81 -12.46 4.86
N ALA A 42 17.72 -13.32 4.39
CA ALA A 42 17.91 -14.66 4.96
C ALA A 42 18.33 -14.66 6.44
N GLN A 43 18.81 -13.53 6.98
CA GLN A 43 19.16 -13.40 8.40
C GLN A 43 17.94 -13.17 9.28
N VAL A 44 16.84 -12.68 8.72
CA VAL A 44 15.64 -12.26 9.46
C VAL A 44 14.39 -13.06 9.10
N ILE A 45 14.31 -13.58 7.87
CA ILE A 45 13.21 -14.43 7.40
C ILE A 45 13.75 -15.87 7.27
N PRO A 46 13.35 -16.80 8.15
CA PRO A 46 13.81 -18.18 8.11
C PRO A 46 13.56 -18.83 6.74
N GLY A 47 14.60 -19.45 6.18
CA GLY A 47 14.50 -20.14 4.89
C GLY A 47 14.42 -19.22 3.66
N PHE A 48 14.50 -17.90 3.83
CA PHE A 48 14.40 -16.98 2.70
C PHE A 48 15.54 -17.14 1.71
N ARG A 49 15.16 -17.20 0.42
CA ARG A 49 16.05 -17.15 -0.73
C ARG A 49 15.35 -16.38 -1.84
N MET A 50 15.96 -15.28 -2.28
CA MET A 50 15.62 -14.69 -3.56
C MET A 50 16.21 -15.54 -4.69
N ARG A 51 15.37 -15.96 -5.63
CA ARG A 51 15.72 -16.84 -6.76
C ARG A 51 15.74 -16.07 -8.09
N GLY A 52 16.10 -16.75 -9.18
CA GLY A 52 16.06 -16.19 -10.53
C GLY A 52 17.38 -15.54 -10.95
N ILE A 53 17.29 -14.45 -11.71
CA ILE A 53 18.46 -13.81 -12.33
C ILE A 53 19.20 -12.88 -11.36
N GLU A 54 20.53 -12.91 -11.40
CA GLU A 54 21.32 -11.92 -10.67
C GLU A 54 21.29 -10.59 -11.41
N GLN A 55 20.80 -9.54 -10.75
CA GLN A 55 20.75 -8.18 -11.27
C GLN A 55 20.79 -7.16 -10.14
N ARG A 56 21.12 -5.91 -10.49
CA ARG A 56 20.94 -4.76 -9.60
C ARG A 56 19.45 -4.47 -9.44
N LEU A 57 19.05 -4.06 -8.25
CA LEU A 57 17.68 -3.74 -7.90
C LEU A 57 17.48 -2.23 -7.94
N SER A 58 16.35 -1.80 -8.49
CA SER A 58 15.95 -0.39 -8.50
C SER A 58 15.46 0.08 -7.14
N VAL A 59 15.32 1.39 -6.95
CA VAL A 59 14.70 1.95 -5.74
C VAL A 59 13.29 1.38 -5.56
N TRP A 60 12.51 1.28 -6.63
CA TRP A 60 11.16 0.70 -6.59
C TRP A 60 11.16 -0.78 -6.20
N ASP A 61 12.09 -1.58 -6.73
CA ASP A 61 12.21 -3.01 -6.38
C ASP A 61 12.43 -3.21 -4.87
N LEU A 62 13.15 -2.29 -4.21
CA LEU A 62 13.35 -2.36 -2.76
C LEU A 62 12.07 -2.11 -1.96
N PHE A 63 11.17 -1.26 -2.45
CA PHE A 63 9.83 -1.07 -1.85
C PHE A 63 8.99 -2.35 -1.99
N VAL A 64 8.98 -2.95 -3.18
CA VAL A 64 8.28 -4.23 -3.44
C VAL A 64 8.77 -5.33 -2.50
N ILE A 65 10.10 -5.46 -2.36
CA ILE A 65 10.73 -6.43 -1.45
C ILE A 65 10.36 -6.14 0.00
N TRP A 66 10.34 -4.86 0.41
CA TRP A 66 10.00 -4.48 1.78
C TRP A 66 8.57 -4.86 2.16
N HIS A 67 7.61 -4.59 1.29
CA HIS A 67 6.22 -4.99 1.51
C HIS A 67 6.10 -6.52 1.64
N TRP A 68 6.63 -7.26 0.67
CA TRP A 68 6.58 -8.72 0.68
C TRP A 68 7.27 -9.30 1.93
N ALA A 69 8.46 -8.81 2.28
CA ALA A 69 9.23 -9.25 3.45
C ALA A 69 8.46 -9.04 4.76
N SER A 70 7.78 -7.90 4.89
CA SER A 70 6.97 -7.59 6.08
C SER A 70 5.78 -8.55 6.22
N MET A 71 5.25 -9.06 5.11
CA MET A 71 4.18 -10.06 5.11
C MET A 71 4.65 -11.46 5.52
N GLN A 72 5.94 -11.78 5.36
CA GLN A 72 6.49 -13.09 5.75
C GLN A 72 6.83 -13.19 7.25
N LEU A 73 6.84 -12.06 7.95
CA LEU A 73 7.16 -12.02 9.37
C LEU A 73 5.88 -12.21 10.18
N THR A 74 5.76 -13.38 10.81
CA THR A 74 4.63 -13.70 11.70
C THR A 74 4.68 -12.89 12.99
N THR A 75 3.56 -12.87 13.70
CA THR A 75 3.41 -12.18 14.99
C THR A 75 3.14 -13.19 16.10
N SER A 76 3.40 -12.79 17.34
CA SER A 76 3.06 -13.58 18.53
C SER A 76 2.01 -12.83 19.37
N PRO A 77 0.86 -13.44 19.72
CA PRO A 77 0.46 -14.81 19.37
C PRO A 77 0.18 -14.98 17.87
N GLU A 78 0.35 -16.20 17.35
CA GLU A 78 0.10 -16.48 15.94
C GLU A 78 -1.41 -16.56 15.66
N THR A 79 -1.84 -15.98 14.55
CA THR A 79 -3.23 -16.05 14.05
C THR A 79 -3.21 -15.94 12.53
N ALA A 80 -4.29 -16.38 11.89
CA ALA A 80 -4.39 -16.35 10.44
C ALA A 80 -4.26 -14.92 9.90
N MET A 81 -3.51 -14.77 8.79
CA MET A 81 -3.30 -13.52 8.04
C MET A 81 -2.55 -12.41 8.78
N ARG A 82 -2.35 -12.47 10.11
CA ARG A 82 -1.63 -11.42 10.85
C ARG A 82 -0.12 -11.56 10.70
N ASN A 83 0.48 -10.53 10.12
CA ASN A 83 1.92 -10.38 9.92
C ASN A 83 2.33 -8.94 10.28
N ARG A 84 3.61 -8.59 10.14
CA ARG A 84 4.15 -7.29 10.58
C ARG A 84 3.68 -6.07 9.76
N ALA A 85 2.76 -6.24 8.80
CA ALA A 85 2.14 -5.16 8.04
C ALA A 85 0.61 -5.31 7.83
N HIS A 86 0.02 -6.48 8.09
CA HIS A 86 -1.38 -6.81 7.76
C HIS A 86 -2.04 -7.70 8.83
N GLY A 87 -3.35 -7.86 8.72
CA GLY A 87 -4.18 -8.76 9.52
C GLY A 87 -4.28 -8.36 10.99
N GLY A 88 -3.87 -7.14 11.34
CA GLY A 88 -3.87 -6.65 12.71
C GLY A 88 -3.63 -5.15 12.81
N PRO A 89 -3.56 -4.63 14.05
CA PRO A 89 -3.53 -3.19 14.36
C PRO A 89 -2.48 -2.38 13.63
N VAL A 90 -1.34 -2.94 13.26
CA VAL A 90 -0.24 -2.19 12.62
C VAL A 90 -0.55 -1.82 11.16
N PHE A 91 -1.60 -2.39 10.55
CA PHE A 91 -1.93 -2.20 9.14
C PHE A 91 -1.93 -0.74 8.69
N LEU A 92 -2.69 0.12 9.36
CA LEU A 92 -2.80 1.54 9.00
C LEU A 92 -1.50 2.33 9.24
N PRO A 93 -0.87 2.30 10.43
CA PRO A 93 0.38 3.03 10.66
C PRO A 93 1.56 2.53 9.84
N TRP A 94 1.66 1.21 9.59
CA TRP A 94 2.74 0.64 8.78
C TRP A 94 2.65 1.16 7.35
N HIS A 95 1.45 1.14 6.75
CA HIS A 95 1.27 1.69 5.41
C HIS A 95 1.44 3.21 5.38
N ARG A 96 1.06 3.96 6.42
CA ARG A 96 1.37 5.40 6.51
C ARG A 96 2.87 5.67 6.49
N MET A 97 3.66 4.95 7.28
CA MET A 97 5.13 5.04 7.22
C MET A 97 5.66 4.67 5.83
N TYR A 98 5.14 3.60 5.24
CA TYR A 98 5.56 3.13 3.92
C TYR A 98 5.29 4.20 2.83
N LEU A 99 4.12 4.86 2.88
CA LEU A 99 3.78 6.00 2.03
C LEU A 99 4.72 7.19 2.25
N LEU A 100 5.02 7.54 3.51
CA LEU A 100 5.96 8.63 3.82
C LEU A 100 7.35 8.38 3.20
N ARG A 101 7.82 7.13 3.20
CA ARG A 101 9.11 6.79 2.57
C ARG A 101 9.06 6.92 1.06
N LEU A 102 7.96 6.53 0.40
CA LEU A 102 7.84 6.75 -1.04
C LEU A 102 7.71 8.25 -1.36
N GLU A 103 6.97 9.00 -0.56
CA GLU A 103 6.80 10.45 -0.73
C GLU A 103 8.13 11.19 -0.65
N GLN A 104 9.04 10.78 0.24
CA GLN A 104 10.41 11.29 0.28
C GLN A 104 11.19 10.97 -1.01
N GLN A 105 11.00 9.79 -1.62
CA GLN A 105 11.60 9.47 -2.91
C GLN A 105 11.00 10.28 -4.05
N LEU A 106 9.69 10.55 -4.02
CA LEU A 106 9.00 11.44 -4.96
C LEU A 106 9.58 12.86 -4.87
N GLN A 107 9.71 13.41 -3.67
CA GLN A 107 10.27 14.74 -3.42
C GLN A 107 11.71 14.82 -3.93
N ARG A 108 12.54 13.80 -3.64
CA ARG A 108 13.92 13.70 -4.14
C ARG A 108 13.98 13.62 -5.66
N HIS A 109 13.15 12.78 -6.27
CA HIS A 109 13.19 12.53 -7.71
C HIS A 109 12.71 13.74 -8.52
N SER A 110 11.70 14.44 -8.01
CA SER A 110 11.09 15.60 -8.68
C SER A 110 11.74 16.95 -8.36
N ASP A 111 12.64 17.00 -7.37
CA ASP A 111 13.21 18.24 -6.81
C ASP A 111 12.12 19.22 -6.32
N VAL A 112 11.05 18.68 -5.74
CA VAL A 112 9.94 19.45 -5.16
C VAL A 112 9.73 18.99 -3.72
N ALA A 113 10.24 19.78 -2.78
CA ALA A 113 10.30 19.40 -1.36
C ALA A 113 8.93 19.17 -0.70
N ASP A 114 7.87 19.75 -1.23
CA ASP A 114 6.49 19.62 -0.75
C ASP A 114 5.59 18.81 -1.71
N ALA A 115 6.19 18.02 -2.60
CA ALA A 115 5.43 17.08 -3.42
C ALA A 115 4.69 16.07 -2.53
N GLY A 116 3.37 16.00 -2.71
CA GLY A 116 2.50 15.01 -2.09
C GLY A 116 2.18 13.85 -3.02
N LEU A 117 2.03 12.65 -2.45
CA LEU A 117 1.46 11.52 -3.18
C LEU A 117 -0.02 11.79 -3.48
N PRO A 118 -0.48 11.58 -4.73
CA PRO A 118 -1.91 11.65 -5.02
C PRO A 118 -2.65 10.42 -4.47
N TYR A 119 -3.96 10.55 -4.25
CA TYR A 119 -4.82 9.42 -3.89
C TYR A 119 -5.85 9.10 -4.98
N TRP A 120 -6.31 7.85 -4.99
CA TRP A 120 -7.44 7.41 -5.82
C TRP A 120 -8.65 7.12 -4.94
N ASP A 121 -9.68 7.97 -5.01
CA ASP A 121 -10.96 7.71 -4.34
C ASP A 121 -11.76 6.67 -5.11
N TRP A 122 -11.38 5.39 -4.92
CA TRP A 122 -12.05 4.25 -5.55
C TRP A 122 -13.51 4.08 -5.12
N ALA A 123 -13.99 4.77 -4.08
CA ALA A 123 -15.37 4.66 -3.65
C ALA A 123 -16.29 5.55 -4.50
N VAL A 124 -15.98 6.84 -4.57
CA VAL A 124 -16.77 7.81 -5.36
C VAL A 124 -16.45 7.72 -6.85
N ALA A 125 -15.16 7.66 -7.21
CA ALA A 125 -14.71 7.58 -8.61
C ALA A 125 -14.68 6.12 -9.14
N GLY A 126 -15.36 5.19 -8.46
CA GLY A 126 -15.35 3.78 -8.78
C GLY A 126 -16.58 3.04 -8.27
N GLY A 127 -16.61 2.67 -6.99
CA GLY A 127 -17.62 1.79 -6.41
C GLY A 127 -19.07 2.26 -6.50
N ASP A 128 -19.31 3.56 -6.62
CA ASP A 128 -20.64 4.14 -6.86
C ASP A 128 -21.05 4.16 -8.35
N LEU A 129 -20.14 3.80 -9.26
CA LEU A 129 -20.38 3.64 -10.70
C LEU A 129 -20.80 2.21 -11.04
N THR A 130 -21.39 2.01 -12.22
CA THR A 130 -21.65 0.66 -12.74
C THR A 130 -20.35 -0.09 -13.07
N PRO A 131 -20.34 -1.44 -13.10
CA PRO A 131 -19.15 -2.21 -13.48
C PRO A 131 -18.52 -1.76 -14.81
N ASP A 132 -19.34 -1.46 -15.82
CA ASP A 132 -18.86 -0.98 -17.11
C ASP A 132 -18.23 0.42 -17.02
N GLN A 133 -18.80 1.32 -16.23
CA GLN A 133 -18.22 2.64 -15.99
C GLN A 133 -16.90 2.54 -15.23
N GLN A 134 -16.76 1.59 -14.29
CA GLN A 134 -15.51 1.36 -13.56
C GLN A 134 -14.39 0.91 -14.51
N LEU A 135 -14.68 0.02 -15.45
CA LEU A 135 -13.70 -0.49 -16.43
C LEU A 135 -13.33 0.56 -17.49
N ASN A 136 -14.25 1.48 -17.83
CA ASN A 136 -14.03 2.53 -18.84
C ASN A 136 -13.69 3.89 -18.21
N HIS A 137 -13.39 3.92 -16.91
CA HIS A 137 -13.12 5.15 -16.18
C HIS A 137 -11.84 5.84 -16.70
N VAL A 138 -11.80 7.18 -16.67
CA VAL A 138 -10.69 7.99 -17.21
C VAL A 138 -9.33 7.65 -16.60
N LEU A 139 -9.32 7.16 -15.35
CA LEU A 139 -8.12 6.70 -14.65
C LEU A 139 -7.36 5.61 -15.42
N TRP A 140 -8.07 4.79 -16.20
CA TRP A 140 -7.51 3.65 -16.92
C TRP A 140 -7.15 3.95 -18.38
N THR A 141 -6.99 5.24 -18.69
CA THR A 141 -6.57 5.71 -20.02
C THR A 141 -5.08 6.01 -20.04
N ASP A 142 -4.53 6.21 -21.24
CA ASP A 142 -3.15 6.65 -21.45
C ASP A 142 -2.84 8.04 -20.89
N LYS A 143 -3.83 8.76 -20.35
CA LYS A 143 -3.60 9.99 -19.59
C LYS A 143 -3.06 9.72 -18.18
N PHE A 144 -3.37 8.56 -17.62
CA PHE A 144 -3.07 8.24 -16.21
C PHE A 144 -2.41 6.85 -16.11
N LEU A 145 -3.15 5.84 -15.67
CA LEU A 145 -2.58 4.56 -15.25
C LEU A 145 -2.40 3.56 -16.40
N GLY A 146 -2.97 3.84 -17.58
CA GLY A 146 -3.07 2.85 -18.67
C GLY A 146 -4.15 1.80 -18.40
N PRO A 147 -4.29 0.79 -19.28
CA PRO A 147 -5.45 -0.09 -19.31
C PRO A 147 -5.64 -0.85 -17.99
N PRO A 148 -6.90 -1.16 -17.61
CA PRO A 148 -7.19 -1.87 -16.37
C PRO A 148 -7.07 -3.41 -16.54
N ARG A 149 -6.85 -3.89 -17.77
CA ARG A 149 -6.72 -5.31 -18.11
C ARG A 149 -5.58 -5.52 -19.09
N GLY A 150 -4.86 -6.63 -18.92
CA GLY A 150 -3.72 -6.99 -19.74
C GLY A 150 -2.45 -6.25 -19.33
N SER A 151 -1.46 -6.26 -20.22
CA SER A 151 -0.20 -5.57 -20.01
C SER A 151 -0.34 -4.07 -20.23
N VAL A 152 0.22 -3.27 -19.33
CA VAL A 152 0.30 -1.80 -19.48
C VAL A 152 1.48 -1.48 -20.39
N THR A 153 1.21 -1.22 -21.67
CA THR A 153 2.23 -0.93 -22.70
C THR A 153 2.09 0.44 -23.33
N THR A 154 1.16 1.27 -22.86
CA THR A 154 0.88 2.63 -23.31
C THR A 154 0.66 3.56 -22.12
N GLY A 155 0.70 4.88 -22.38
CA GLY A 155 0.60 5.90 -21.34
C GLY A 155 1.86 6.05 -20.47
N PRO A 156 1.79 6.90 -19.43
CA PRO A 156 2.93 7.22 -18.56
C PRO A 156 3.62 6.01 -17.94
N LEU A 157 2.84 4.97 -17.58
CA LEU A 157 3.38 3.78 -16.92
C LEU A 157 3.91 2.70 -17.88
N ALA A 158 3.87 2.92 -19.21
CA ALA A 158 4.38 1.95 -20.18
C ALA A 158 5.86 1.59 -19.97
N ALA A 159 6.64 2.54 -19.45
CA ALA A 159 8.06 2.39 -19.16
C ALA A 159 8.35 1.94 -17.71
N HIS A 160 7.32 1.75 -16.88
CA HIS A 160 7.50 1.20 -15.54
C HIS A 160 7.89 -0.29 -15.64
N ILE A 161 8.84 -0.70 -14.82
CA ILE A 161 9.43 -2.04 -14.91
C ILE A 161 9.15 -2.86 -13.67
N VAL A 162 8.59 -4.05 -13.87
CA VAL A 162 8.50 -5.11 -12.87
C VAL A 162 9.70 -6.06 -13.00
N ARG A 163 10.48 -6.24 -11.93
CA ARG A 163 11.58 -7.22 -11.84
C ARG A 163 11.45 -8.21 -10.69
N ILE A 164 10.52 -7.97 -9.78
CA ILE A 164 10.31 -8.79 -8.59
C ILE A 164 8.97 -9.49 -8.72
N GLU A 165 8.95 -10.79 -8.49
CA GLU A 165 7.73 -11.59 -8.58
C GLU A 165 7.65 -12.58 -7.41
N GLU A 166 6.49 -12.65 -6.79
CA GLU A 166 6.18 -13.72 -5.85
C GLU A 166 5.76 -14.99 -6.60
N ARG A 167 6.30 -16.13 -6.17
CA ARG A 167 5.92 -17.47 -6.61
C ARG A 167 5.73 -18.37 -5.39
N ASP A 168 5.17 -19.55 -5.60
CA ASP A 168 4.86 -20.52 -4.53
C ASP A 168 6.04 -20.85 -3.61
N ASP A 169 7.27 -20.75 -4.11
CA ASP A 169 8.49 -21.06 -3.36
C ASP A 169 9.26 -19.83 -2.86
N GLY A 170 8.70 -18.63 -3.01
CA GLY A 170 9.22 -17.37 -2.47
C GLY A 170 9.42 -16.29 -3.52
N LEU A 171 10.38 -15.39 -3.28
CA LEU A 171 10.60 -14.21 -4.10
C LEU A 171 11.58 -14.47 -5.25
N TRP A 172 11.24 -14.00 -6.44
CA TRP A 172 12.03 -14.15 -7.66
C TRP A 172 12.45 -12.80 -8.25
N SER A 173 13.73 -12.73 -8.61
CA SER A 173 14.29 -11.76 -9.52
C SER A 173 14.06 -12.26 -10.94
N ILE A 174 13.23 -11.57 -11.71
CA ILE A 174 12.82 -11.98 -13.07
C ILE A 174 13.37 -11.02 -14.13
N PRO A 175 13.43 -11.44 -15.41
CA PRO A 175 13.64 -10.50 -16.51
C PRO A 175 12.60 -9.37 -16.46
N PRO A 176 13.02 -8.11 -16.72
CA PRO A 176 12.12 -6.96 -16.79
C PRO A 176 10.87 -7.22 -17.64
N ARG A 177 9.69 -6.91 -17.10
CA ARG A 177 8.42 -6.94 -17.83
C ARG A 177 7.52 -5.75 -17.48
N PRO A 178 6.50 -5.46 -18.32
CA PRO A 178 5.47 -4.49 -17.97
C PRO A 178 4.59 -4.95 -16.79
N ILE A 179 3.83 -4.00 -16.26
CA ILE A 179 2.73 -4.24 -15.30
C ILE A 179 1.63 -5.05 -16.01
N VAL A 180 1.00 -5.98 -15.29
CA VAL A 180 -0.15 -6.77 -15.75
C VAL A 180 -1.33 -6.57 -14.79
N ARG A 181 -2.52 -6.30 -15.34
CA ARG A 181 -3.77 -6.14 -14.57
C ARG A 181 -4.87 -7.06 -15.08
N ALA A 182 -5.88 -7.30 -14.25
CA ALA A 182 -7.02 -8.14 -14.58
C ALA A 182 -8.33 -7.59 -13.98
N ALA A 183 -8.59 -6.29 -14.18
CA ALA A 183 -9.65 -5.59 -13.48
C ALA A 183 -11.02 -6.27 -13.57
N GLY A 184 -11.74 -6.39 -12.46
CA GLY A 184 -13.11 -6.88 -12.45
C GLY A 184 -13.28 -8.39 -12.71
N THR A 185 -12.19 -9.17 -12.72
CA THR A 185 -12.25 -10.61 -13.04
C THR A 185 -12.56 -11.48 -11.84
N GLN A 186 -11.90 -11.24 -10.69
CA GLN A 186 -12.13 -12.01 -9.46
C GLN A 186 -13.26 -11.45 -8.60
N VAL A 187 -13.43 -10.11 -8.60
CA VAL A 187 -14.59 -9.43 -8.01
C VAL A 187 -15.12 -8.41 -9.01
N GLY A 188 -16.44 -8.35 -9.18
CA GLY A 188 -17.05 -7.58 -10.28
C GLY A 188 -17.09 -6.06 -10.08
N THR A 189 -16.90 -5.55 -8.86
CA THR A 189 -17.01 -4.11 -8.57
C THR A 189 -15.99 -3.65 -7.54
N LEU A 190 -15.62 -2.38 -7.58
CA LEU A 190 -14.92 -1.67 -6.51
C LEU A 190 -15.82 -1.46 -5.28
N PRO A 191 -15.24 -1.12 -4.11
CA PRO A 191 -16.03 -0.90 -2.90
C PRO A 191 -16.79 0.44 -2.97
N PRO A 192 -18.09 0.48 -2.65
CA PRO A 192 -18.92 1.70 -2.72
C PRO A 192 -18.69 2.64 -1.54
N SER A 193 -19.17 3.88 -1.66
CA SER A 193 -19.08 4.89 -0.59
C SER A 193 -19.82 4.48 0.70
N SER A 194 -20.78 3.55 0.62
CA SER A 194 -21.43 2.98 1.81
C SER A 194 -20.45 2.21 2.71
N ASP A 195 -19.44 1.55 2.12
CA ASP A 195 -18.45 0.80 2.90
C ASP A 195 -17.50 1.78 3.62
N VAL A 196 -17.14 2.88 2.97
CA VAL A 196 -16.38 3.98 3.60
C VAL A 196 -17.16 4.58 4.78
N ARG A 197 -18.45 4.88 4.60
CA ARG A 197 -19.31 5.37 5.69
C ARG A 197 -19.38 4.39 6.86
N ALA A 198 -19.48 3.10 6.60
CA ALA A 198 -19.50 2.08 7.64
C ALA A 198 -18.18 2.04 8.44
N ALA A 199 -17.03 2.13 7.76
CA ALA A 199 -15.73 2.19 8.42
C ALA A 199 -15.56 3.46 9.27
N LEU A 200 -16.01 4.62 8.78
CA LEU A 200 -15.93 5.90 9.49
C LEU A 200 -16.83 5.97 10.73
N ASN A 201 -17.92 5.19 10.75
CA ASN A 201 -18.85 5.12 11.88
C ASN A 201 -18.48 4.04 12.92
N SER A 202 -17.32 3.38 12.78
CA SER A 202 -16.86 2.43 13.79
C SER A 202 -16.29 3.16 15.01
N ASP A 203 -16.74 2.79 16.22
CA ASP A 203 -16.35 3.49 17.46
C ASP A 203 -14.95 3.14 17.97
N HIS A 204 -14.29 2.12 17.39
CA HIS A 204 -13.01 1.62 17.87
C HIS A 204 -12.02 1.49 16.72
N TYR A 205 -10.77 1.92 16.97
CA TYR A 205 -9.65 1.70 16.06
C TYR A 205 -9.48 0.21 15.75
N ASP A 206 -9.21 -0.58 16.79
CA ASP A 206 -9.18 -2.04 16.78
C ASP A 206 -9.58 -2.59 18.16
N ARG A 207 -9.71 -3.91 18.29
CA ARG A 207 -10.08 -4.55 19.55
C ARG A 207 -9.54 -5.98 19.67
N ASP A 208 -9.39 -6.46 20.91
CA ASP A 208 -9.05 -7.86 21.22
C ASP A 208 -9.98 -8.83 20.44
N PRO A 209 -9.44 -9.90 19.82
CA PRO A 209 -8.05 -10.39 19.86
C PRO A 209 -7.07 -9.77 18.82
N TRP A 210 -7.40 -8.60 18.27
CA TRP A 210 -6.56 -7.82 17.34
C TRP A 210 -6.20 -8.56 16.06
N ASP A 211 -7.17 -9.26 15.51
CA ASP A 211 -7.05 -10.03 14.28
C ASP A 211 -8.22 -9.78 13.33
N ILE A 212 -8.35 -10.60 12.30
CA ILE A 212 -9.36 -10.42 11.25
C ILE A 212 -10.78 -10.85 11.67
N SER A 213 -10.96 -11.44 12.86
CA SER A 213 -12.24 -11.98 13.33
C SER A 213 -13.19 -10.93 13.92
N VAL A 214 -12.68 -9.74 14.26
CA VAL A 214 -13.45 -8.68 14.92
C VAL A 214 -13.86 -7.57 13.97
N VAL A 215 -15.01 -6.96 14.26
CA VAL A 215 -15.41 -5.72 13.58
C VAL A 215 -14.78 -4.54 14.30
N SER A 216 -13.93 -3.81 13.59
CA SER A 216 -13.26 -2.58 14.03
C SER A 216 -12.96 -1.68 12.84
N HIS A 217 -12.61 -0.41 13.08
CA HIS A 217 -12.23 0.52 12.00
C HIS A 217 -11.11 -0.07 11.15
N ARG A 218 -10.00 -0.49 11.77
CA ARG A 218 -8.86 -1.11 11.07
C ARG A 218 -9.31 -2.27 10.20
N ASN A 219 -10.08 -3.22 10.73
CA ASN A 219 -10.46 -4.43 9.99
C ASN A 219 -11.52 -4.19 8.90
N LEU A 220 -12.39 -3.18 9.09
CA LEU A 220 -13.33 -2.71 8.06
C LEU A 220 -12.58 -2.05 6.89
N VAL A 221 -11.60 -1.19 7.18
CA VAL A 221 -10.79 -0.52 6.15
C VAL A 221 -9.90 -1.52 5.42
N GLU A 222 -9.22 -2.42 6.16
CA GLU A 222 -8.39 -3.48 5.58
C GLU A 222 -9.23 -4.42 4.70
N GLY A 223 -10.44 -4.77 5.16
CA GLY A 223 -11.47 -5.39 4.33
C GLY A 223 -11.66 -6.89 4.54
N TRP A 224 -11.38 -7.41 5.73
CA TRP A 224 -11.61 -8.83 6.06
C TRP A 224 -13.03 -9.13 6.56
N VAL A 225 -13.72 -8.14 7.15
CA VAL A 225 -15.09 -8.31 7.66
C VAL A 225 -16.05 -8.64 6.51
N ASN A 226 -16.49 -9.89 6.41
CA ASN A 226 -17.26 -10.42 5.28
C ASN A 226 -16.57 -10.14 3.92
N GLY A 227 -15.24 -10.26 3.92
CA GLY A 227 -14.35 -9.85 2.83
C GLY A 227 -14.30 -10.77 1.61
N PRO A 228 -13.65 -10.32 0.52
CA PRO A 228 -12.89 -9.07 0.43
C PRO A 228 -13.79 -7.82 0.27
N ARG A 229 -13.55 -6.79 1.10
CA ARG A 229 -14.15 -5.45 1.03
C ARG A 229 -13.06 -4.38 0.98
N MET A 230 -13.42 -3.10 0.79
CA MET A 230 -12.53 -1.94 0.94
C MET A 230 -11.12 -2.16 0.31
N HIS A 231 -10.04 -1.99 1.07
CA HIS A 231 -8.66 -2.19 0.62
C HIS A 231 -8.45 -3.53 -0.08
N ASN A 232 -8.79 -4.65 0.58
CA ASN A 232 -8.61 -6.00 0.00
C ASN A 232 -9.39 -6.16 -1.31
N ARG A 233 -10.60 -5.60 -1.39
CA ARG A 233 -11.40 -5.66 -2.62
C ARG A 233 -10.80 -4.84 -3.75
N VAL A 234 -10.11 -3.73 -3.48
CA VAL A 234 -9.40 -2.97 -4.52
C VAL A 234 -8.24 -3.80 -5.10
N HIS A 235 -7.44 -4.44 -4.24
CA HIS A 235 -6.39 -5.36 -4.68
C HIS A 235 -6.93 -6.47 -5.59
N VAL A 236 -7.99 -7.15 -5.13
CA VAL A 236 -8.63 -8.24 -5.88
C VAL A 236 -9.33 -7.73 -7.14
N TRP A 237 -9.92 -6.53 -7.10
CA TRP A 237 -10.57 -5.94 -8.26
C TRP A 237 -9.57 -5.63 -9.34
N VAL A 238 -8.46 -4.93 -9.06
CA VAL A 238 -7.44 -4.58 -10.06
C VAL A 238 -6.80 -5.84 -10.63
N GLY A 239 -6.51 -6.83 -9.77
CA GLY A 239 -5.97 -8.11 -10.20
C GLY A 239 -4.54 -8.03 -10.74
N GLY A 240 -4.04 -9.14 -11.29
CA GLY A 240 -2.69 -9.21 -11.86
C GLY A 240 -1.62 -8.91 -10.81
N ASP A 241 -0.74 -7.94 -11.10
CA ASP A 241 0.35 -7.54 -10.21
C ASP A 241 -0.15 -6.98 -8.88
N MET A 242 -1.42 -6.54 -8.75
CA MET A 242 -1.99 -6.07 -7.47
C MET A 242 -2.42 -7.18 -6.49
N LEU A 243 -2.36 -8.46 -6.88
CA LEU A 243 -2.77 -9.59 -6.04
C LEU A 243 -1.71 -10.08 -5.03
N PRO A 244 -0.45 -10.35 -5.43
CA PRO A 244 0.54 -10.93 -4.53
C PRO A 244 1.01 -9.94 -3.45
N GLY A 245 1.81 -10.43 -2.50
CA GLY A 245 2.56 -9.59 -1.57
C GLY A 245 3.58 -8.68 -2.28
N THR A 246 3.86 -8.92 -3.56
CA THR A 246 4.58 -7.99 -4.45
C THR A 246 3.67 -6.95 -5.12
N SER A 247 2.46 -6.70 -4.59
CA SER A 247 1.51 -5.73 -5.13
C SER A 247 2.00 -4.31 -5.35
N PRO A 248 3.01 -3.78 -4.60
CA PRO A 248 3.61 -2.51 -4.93
C PRO A 248 4.29 -2.44 -6.31
N ASN A 249 4.45 -3.56 -7.02
CA ASN A 249 4.88 -3.57 -8.43
C ASN A 249 3.97 -2.72 -9.32
N ASP A 250 2.69 -2.61 -9.01
CA ASP A 250 1.79 -1.70 -9.71
C ASP A 250 1.70 -0.37 -8.95
N PRO A 251 2.06 0.77 -9.57
CA PRO A 251 1.91 2.09 -8.96
C PRO A 251 0.51 2.39 -8.40
N VAL A 252 -0.55 1.77 -8.92
CA VAL A 252 -1.90 1.93 -8.35
C VAL A 252 -1.99 1.51 -6.87
N PHE A 253 -1.07 0.66 -6.39
CA PHE A 253 -0.89 0.34 -4.97
C PHE A 253 -0.83 1.59 -4.10
N PHE A 254 0.06 2.53 -4.43
CA PHE A 254 0.29 3.69 -3.57
C PHE A 254 -0.88 4.68 -3.61
N LEU A 255 -1.60 4.75 -4.73
CA LEU A 255 -2.84 5.55 -4.85
C LEU A 255 -3.97 4.95 -3.99
N ASN A 256 -4.11 3.62 -4.01
CA ASN A 256 -5.05 2.89 -3.15
C ASN A 256 -4.73 3.13 -1.67
N HIS A 257 -3.46 2.98 -1.29
CA HIS A 257 -3.03 3.14 0.09
C HIS A 257 -3.09 4.59 0.57
N CYS A 258 -2.90 5.60 -0.29
CA CYS A 258 -3.18 7.00 0.08
C CYS A 258 -4.68 7.21 0.36
N ASN A 259 -5.60 6.55 -0.34
CA ASN A 259 -7.02 6.65 0.01
C ASN A 259 -7.37 5.87 1.29
N VAL A 260 -6.73 4.72 1.54
CA VAL A 260 -6.82 4.00 2.83
C VAL A 260 -6.37 4.91 3.99
N ASP A 261 -5.23 5.57 3.82
CA ASP A 261 -4.70 6.51 4.80
C ASP A 261 -5.58 7.75 4.99
N ARG A 262 -6.18 8.27 3.91
CA ARG A 262 -7.16 9.37 3.92
C ARG A 262 -8.41 9.01 4.73
N ILE A 263 -8.91 7.77 4.59
CA ILE A 263 -10.04 7.27 5.36
C ILE A 263 -9.67 7.17 6.85
N TRP A 264 -8.47 6.69 7.17
CA TRP A 264 -7.99 6.64 8.56
C TRP A 264 -7.82 8.03 9.16
N GLU A 265 -7.27 8.99 8.42
CA GLU A 265 -7.16 10.38 8.86
C GLU A 265 -8.55 10.98 9.17
N SER A 266 -9.55 10.76 8.29
CA SER A 266 -10.92 11.21 8.55
C SER A 266 -11.51 10.55 9.80
N TRP A 267 -11.30 9.25 10.01
CA TRP A 267 -11.74 8.58 11.23
C TRP A 267 -11.12 9.20 12.48
N MET A 268 -9.81 9.49 12.47
CA MET A 268 -9.13 10.13 13.60
C MET A 268 -9.63 11.55 13.86
N THR A 269 -10.02 12.32 12.83
CA THR A 269 -10.63 13.64 13.05
C THR A 269 -12.00 13.57 13.73
N ARG A 270 -12.73 12.46 13.57
CA ARG A 270 -14.07 12.25 14.15
C ARG A 270 -14.03 11.63 15.55
N HIS A 271 -13.10 10.71 15.78
CA HIS A 271 -13.05 9.87 16.99
C HIS A 271 -11.85 10.15 17.90
N GLY A 272 -10.96 11.04 17.48
CA GLY A 272 -9.68 11.30 18.14
C GLY A 272 -8.55 10.41 17.61
N ARG A 273 -7.32 10.90 17.73
CA ARG A 273 -6.10 10.18 17.33
C ARG A 273 -5.76 9.07 18.33
N THR A 274 -6.53 7.98 18.30
CA THR A 274 -6.37 6.82 19.18
C THR A 274 -5.83 5.62 18.42
N TYR A 275 -5.16 4.73 19.15
CA TYR A 275 -4.61 3.48 18.64
C TYR A 275 -4.73 2.40 19.71
N GLU A 276 -5.12 1.20 19.30
CA GLU A 276 -5.18 0.02 20.16
C GLU A 276 -4.55 -1.16 19.42
N PRO A 277 -3.71 -1.97 20.09
CA PRO A 277 -3.46 -2.02 21.52
C PRO A 277 -2.40 -1.04 22.04
N GLY A 278 -2.60 -0.54 23.26
CA GLY A 278 -1.54 0.10 24.04
C GLY A 278 -0.38 -0.84 24.40
N GLN A 279 0.75 -0.27 24.82
CA GLN A 279 2.00 -1.03 25.03
C GLN A 279 1.92 -2.09 26.14
N ASP A 280 1.17 -1.81 27.20
CA ASP A 280 1.07 -2.68 28.38
C ASP A 280 -0.09 -3.68 28.30
N VAL A 281 -0.80 -3.75 27.17
CA VAL A 281 -1.95 -4.65 27.01
C VAL A 281 -1.46 -6.10 26.96
N ARG A 282 -1.79 -6.86 28.01
CA ARG A 282 -1.41 -8.27 28.12
C ARG A 282 -2.06 -9.10 27.02
N GLY A 283 -1.24 -9.89 26.31
CA GLY A 283 -1.70 -10.75 25.21
C GLY A 283 -1.82 -10.03 23.86
N ALA A 284 -1.61 -8.71 23.81
CA ALA A 284 -1.57 -7.98 22.56
C ALA A 284 -0.42 -8.46 21.67
N PRO A 285 -0.64 -8.55 20.34
CA PRO A 285 0.37 -9.03 19.41
C PRO A 285 1.65 -8.19 19.44
N VAL A 286 2.80 -8.84 19.65
CA VAL A 286 4.11 -8.18 19.56
C VAL A 286 4.33 -7.73 18.11
N GLY A 287 4.77 -6.49 17.97
CA GLY A 287 4.92 -5.80 16.69
C GLY A 287 3.69 -4.98 16.27
N HIS A 288 2.63 -5.01 17.05
CA HIS A 288 1.37 -4.33 16.76
C HIS A 288 0.94 -3.40 17.89
N ARG A 289 1.76 -3.23 18.94
CA ARG A 289 1.47 -2.31 20.02
C ARG A 289 1.92 -0.91 19.66
N ILE A 290 1.37 0.08 20.35
CA ILE A 290 1.55 1.49 20.05
C ILE A 290 3.03 1.94 19.99
N ASP A 291 3.91 1.33 20.79
CA ASP A 291 5.35 1.67 20.87
C ASP A 291 6.26 0.57 20.31
N ASP A 292 5.70 -0.43 19.61
CA ASP A 292 6.51 -1.44 18.93
C ASP A 292 7.09 -0.87 17.63
N ASP A 293 8.38 -1.15 17.35
CA ASP A 293 8.99 -0.77 16.08
C ASP A 293 8.25 -1.45 14.91
N MET A 294 7.87 -0.66 13.91
CA MET A 294 7.36 -1.18 12.65
C MET A 294 8.52 -1.73 11.81
N ILE A 295 8.28 -2.76 11.00
CA ILE A 295 9.36 -3.30 10.16
C ILE A 295 9.66 -2.31 9.03
N ALA A 296 10.90 -1.83 8.99
CA ALA A 296 11.43 -0.97 7.93
C ALA A 296 12.69 -1.58 7.31
N LEU A 297 12.71 -1.75 5.99
CA LEU A 297 13.94 -2.11 5.25
C LEU A 297 14.68 -0.87 4.74
N LEU A 298 13.95 0.22 4.54
CA LEU A 298 14.46 1.46 3.97
C LEU A 298 14.33 2.58 5.00
N ASP A 299 15.48 3.12 5.40
CA ASP A 299 15.60 4.20 6.39
C ASP A 299 15.10 3.80 7.79
N ARG A 300 15.05 4.77 8.70
CA ARG A 300 14.65 4.59 10.09
C ARG A 300 13.18 4.13 10.19
N SER A 301 12.92 3.23 11.13
CA SER A 301 11.56 2.84 11.48
C SER A 301 10.82 3.94 12.27
N PHE A 302 9.49 3.81 12.33
CA PHE A 302 8.62 4.49 13.27
C PHE A 302 7.86 3.47 14.14
N MET A 303 7.35 3.93 15.26
CA MET A 303 6.33 3.23 16.06
C MET A 303 4.93 3.73 15.65
N PRO A 304 3.86 2.92 15.80
CA PRO A 304 2.50 3.35 15.50
C PRO A 304 2.11 4.70 16.14
N GLY A 305 2.44 4.90 17.42
CA GLY A 305 2.18 6.14 18.15
C GLY A 305 2.80 7.38 17.52
N GLN A 306 3.93 7.22 16.82
CA GLN A 306 4.65 8.33 16.19
C GLN A 306 4.01 8.81 14.88
N VAL A 307 3.15 8.00 14.25
CA VAL A 307 2.53 8.34 12.96
C VAL A 307 1.03 8.64 13.07
N LEU A 308 0.48 8.69 14.29
CA LEU A 308 -0.92 9.04 14.51
C LEU A 308 -1.24 10.47 14.08
N ASP A 309 -0.29 11.40 14.26
CA ASP A 309 -0.39 12.77 13.75
C ASP A 309 0.52 12.94 12.53
N ALA A 310 -0.11 13.00 11.35
CA ALA A 310 0.60 13.17 10.09
C ALA A 310 0.89 14.64 9.72
N SER A 311 0.38 15.61 10.50
CA SER A 311 0.38 17.04 10.14
C SER A 311 1.78 17.64 9.95
N ALA A 312 2.81 17.01 10.51
CA ALA A 312 4.20 17.40 10.32
C ALA A 312 4.73 17.07 8.91
N TRP A 313 4.10 16.15 8.19
CA TRP A 313 4.57 15.67 6.89
C TRP A 313 3.62 16.07 5.75
N TYR A 314 2.32 15.86 5.94
CA TYR A 314 1.34 16.11 4.88
C TYR A 314 -0.07 16.39 5.43
N SER A 315 -0.95 16.81 4.52
CA SER A 315 -2.40 16.89 4.71
C SER A 315 -3.11 16.34 3.47
N TYR A 316 -4.41 16.04 3.59
CA TYR A 316 -5.28 15.79 2.44
C TYR A 316 -6.09 17.05 2.12
N ASP A 317 -6.30 17.34 0.85
CA ASP A 317 -7.17 18.42 0.38
C ASP A 317 -8.63 18.22 0.82
N VAL A 318 -9.10 16.96 0.77
CA VAL A 318 -10.46 16.55 1.12
C VAL A 318 -10.41 15.29 1.95
N LEU A 319 -11.22 15.22 3.01
CA LEU A 319 -11.49 14.01 3.79
C LEU A 319 -12.92 13.52 3.48
N PRO A 320 -13.17 12.19 3.44
CA PRO A 320 -14.51 11.63 3.25
C PRO A 320 -15.38 11.81 4.51
#